data_AF-A0A8B6H8H5-F1
#
_entry.id   AF-A0A8B6H8H5-F1
#
_cell.length_a   1.000
_cell.length_b   1.000
_cell.length_c   1.000
_cell.angle_alpha   90.00
_cell.angle_beta   90.00
_cell.angle_gamma   90.00
#
_symmetry.space_group_name_H-M   'P 1'
#
loop_
_entity.id
_entity.type
_entity.pdbx_description
1 polymer ?
#
loop_
_entity_poly.entity_id
_entity_poly.type
_entity_poly.pdbx_seq_one_letter_code
_entity_poly.pdbx_strand_id
1 'polypeptide(L)'
;MRVGYKHMYFNATKQTFMMWTITMAAVLGFYEVVKHLLRLHVEGNLRYSMLFLLLLDIHPHYYSWWGYLNYFNDDFYSQFVHQLFFTVTELISSVIVVRMCSSNNSITPHQLIGVLSINIVHILIGGLDQFFKQLLFMDGQTFQRMRNLGFIIPDLFHIIIPILAYKKSRSLTCCKLLTRKESICLTCLTIALFLLGKSILK
;
A
#
# COMPACT_ATOMS: atom_id res chain seq x y z
N MET A 1 -21.86 -2.24 21.52
CA MET A 1 -22.05 -3.59 20.94
C MET A 1 -20.79 -4.39 21.23
N ARG A 2 -20.91 -5.56 21.90
CA ARG A 2 -19.78 -6.50 21.98
C ARG A 2 -19.57 -7.06 20.58
N VAL A 3 -18.45 -6.77 19.95
CA VAL A 3 -18.04 -7.43 18.71
C VAL A 3 -17.62 -8.84 19.10
N GLY A 4 -18.58 -9.76 19.10
CA GLY A 4 -18.29 -11.18 19.28
C GLY A 4 -17.50 -11.68 18.09
N TYR A 5 -16.44 -12.45 18.34
CA TYR A 5 -15.71 -13.13 17.27
C TYR A 5 -16.70 -14.03 16.53
N LYS A 6 -16.99 -13.74 15.26
CA LYS A 6 -17.80 -14.63 14.44
C LYS A 6 -16.96 -15.83 14.07
N HIS A 7 -17.55 -17.02 14.15
CA HIS A 7 -16.88 -18.25 13.74
C HIS A 7 -16.52 -18.17 12.25
N MET A 8 -15.34 -18.68 11.89
CA MET A 8 -14.97 -18.87 10.49
C MET A 8 -15.69 -20.13 9.98
N TYR A 9 -16.56 -19.97 8.98
CA TYR A 9 -17.37 -21.07 8.48
C TYR A 9 -16.69 -21.73 7.28
N PHE A 10 -16.16 -22.94 7.47
CA PHE A 10 -15.65 -23.76 6.38
C PHE A 10 -16.77 -24.61 5.78
N ASN A 11 -17.56 -24.01 4.90
CA ASN A 11 -18.61 -24.72 4.16
C ASN A 11 -18.24 -24.85 2.68
N ALA A 12 -18.77 -25.83 1.95
CA ALA A 12 -18.61 -25.94 0.50
C ALA A 12 -19.50 -24.94 -0.25
N THR A 13 -19.29 -23.64 -0.03
CA THR A 13 -20.06 -22.55 -0.63
C THR A 13 -19.21 -21.72 -1.59
N LYS A 14 -19.88 -20.91 -2.42
CA LYS A 14 -19.21 -19.92 -3.29
C LYS A 14 -18.30 -18.97 -2.49
N GLN A 15 -18.71 -18.58 -1.29
CA GLN A 15 -17.91 -17.68 -0.45
C GLN A 15 -16.60 -18.31 0.01
N THR A 16 -16.66 -19.57 0.46
CA THR A 16 -15.45 -20.31 0.81
C THR A 16 -14.51 -20.46 -0.37
N PHE A 17 -15.03 -20.70 -1.58
CA PHE A 17 -14.22 -20.72 -2.80
C PHE A 17 -13.54 -19.37 -3.08
N MET A 18 -14.25 -18.25 -2.93
CA MET A 18 -13.68 -16.90 -3.10
C MET A 18 -12.59 -16.61 -2.06
N MET A 19 -12.82 -16.96 -0.79
CA MET A 19 -11.84 -16.84 0.30
C MET A 19 -10.56 -17.63 0.00
N TRP A 20 -10.70 -18.89 -0.46
CA TRP A 20 -9.56 -19.72 -0.85
C TRP A 20 -8.80 -19.14 -2.04
N THR A 21 -9.52 -18.68 -3.07
CA THR A 21 -8.91 -18.12 -4.27
C THR A 21 -8.04 -16.90 -3.94
N ILE A 22 -8.56 -15.98 -3.13
CA ILE A 22 -7.82 -14.77 -2.72
C ILE A 22 -6.64 -15.13 -1.81
N THR A 23 -6.81 -16.09 -0.91
CA THR A 23 -5.72 -16.55 -0.04
C THR A 23 -4.60 -17.21 -0.84
N MET A 24 -4.95 -18.07 -1.80
CA MET A 24 -3.96 -18.69 -2.69
C MET A 24 -3.24 -17.65 -3.53
N ALA A 25 -3.97 -16.68 -4.10
CA ALA A 25 -3.36 -15.59 -4.87
C ALA A 25 -2.39 -14.76 -4.01
N ALA A 26 -2.77 -14.42 -2.77
CA ALA A 26 -1.92 -13.67 -1.84
C ALA A 26 -0.66 -14.45 -1.46
N VAL A 27 -0.79 -15.75 -1.13
CA VAL A 27 0.34 -16.62 -0.77
C VAL A 27 1.29 -16.82 -1.95
N LEU A 28 0.77 -17.06 -3.16
CA LEU A 28 1.59 -17.21 -4.36
C LEU A 28 2.31 -15.92 -4.73
N GLY A 29 1.63 -14.77 -4.64
CA GLY A 29 2.23 -13.46 -4.87
C GLY A 29 3.36 -13.18 -3.86
N PHE A 30 3.11 -13.43 -2.58
CA PHE A 30 4.12 -13.29 -1.53
C PHE A 30 5.32 -14.21 -1.76
N TYR A 31 5.07 -15.48 -2.13
CA TYR A 31 6.13 -16.45 -2.46
C TYR A 31 7.04 -15.95 -3.59
N GLU A 32 6.47 -15.48 -4.71
CA GLU A 32 7.28 -14.99 -5.84
C GLU A 32 8.06 -13.72 -5.49
N VAL A 33 7.48 -12.83 -4.67
CA VAL A 33 8.21 -11.65 -4.17
C VAL A 33 9.38 -12.06 -3.28
N VAL A 34 9.17 -12.94 -2.30
CA VAL A 34 10.25 -13.42 -1.41
C VAL A 34 11.35 -14.12 -2.21
N LYS A 35 10.98 -15.02 -3.12
CA LYS A 35 11.92 -15.72 -4.01
C LYS A 35 12.75 -14.74 -4.85
N HIS A 36 12.12 -13.69 -5.40
CA HIS A 36 12.82 -12.65 -6.13
C HIS A 36 13.80 -11.87 -5.23
N LEU A 37 13.37 -11.47 -4.03
CA LEU A 37 14.22 -10.73 -3.07
C LEU A 37 15.41 -11.56 -2.60
N LEU A 38 15.22 -12.86 -2.34
CA LEU A 38 16.31 -13.78 -1.98
C LEU A 38 17.32 -13.91 -3.12
N ARG A 39 16.85 -13.99 -4.37
CA ARG A 39 17.75 -13.98 -5.53
C ARG A 39 18.60 -12.71 -5.57
N LEU A 40 17.97 -11.54 -5.44
CA LEU A 40 18.69 -10.26 -5.41
C LEU A 40 19.69 -10.18 -4.25
N HIS A 41 19.35 -10.76 -3.09
CA HIS A 41 20.25 -10.81 -1.94
C HIS A 41 21.49 -11.66 -2.23
N VAL A 42 21.31 -12.87 -2.76
CA VAL A 42 22.41 -13.79 -3.11
C VAL A 42 23.31 -13.19 -4.20
N GLU A 43 22.73 -12.49 -5.18
CA GLU A 43 23.48 -11.80 -6.23
C GLU A 43 24.18 -10.52 -5.75
N GLY A 44 23.99 -10.10 -4.48
CA GLY A 44 24.57 -8.87 -3.93
C GLY A 44 23.95 -7.59 -4.48
N ASN A 45 22.83 -7.69 -5.20
CA ASN A 45 22.19 -6.59 -5.92
C ASN A 45 20.95 -6.04 -5.19
N LEU A 46 20.79 -6.33 -3.90
CA LEU A 46 19.62 -5.92 -3.14
C LEU A 46 19.79 -4.52 -2.53
N ARG A 47 18.89 -3.60 -2.90
CA ARG A 47 18.75 -2.28 -2.30
C ARG A 47 17.92 -2.38 -1.01
N TYR A 48 18.59 -2.54 0.13
CA TYR A 48 17.95 -2.71 1.44
C TYR A 48 16.99 -1.58 1.84
N SER A 49 17.20 -0.35 1.36
CA SER A 49 16.25 0.73 1.62
C SER A 49 14.87 0.48 1.03
N MET A 50 14.78 -0.19 -0.12
CA MET A 50 13.49 -0.58 -0.72
C MET A 50 12.96 -1.87 -0.11
N LEU A 51 13.83 -2.79 0.32
CA LEU A 51 13.40 -3.96 1.10
C LEU A 51 12.67 -3.51 2.39
N PHE A 52 13.21 -2.51 3.08
CA PHE A 52 12.59 -1.96 4.28
C PHE A 52 11.15 -1.46 4.01
N LEU A 53 10.92 -0.82 2.87
CA LEU A 53 9.58 -0.39 2.45
C LEU A 53 8.63 -1.59 2.28
N LEU A 54 9.08 -2.65 1.61
CA LEU A 54 8.27 -3.87 1.44
C LEU A 54 7.96 -4.57 2.77
N LEU A 55 8.84 -4.46 3.76
CA LEU A 55 8.59 -5.00 5.11
C LEU A 55 7.51 -4.20 5.84
N LEU A 56 7.45 -2.88 5.64
CA LEU A 56 6.37 -2.04 6.18
C LEU A 56 5.02 -2.37 5.53
N ASP A 57 5.01 -2.70 4.24
CA ASP A 57 3.80 -3.07 3.49
C ASP A 57 3.17 -4.41 3.90
N ILE A 58 3.88 -5.24 4.69
CA ILE A 58 3.32 -6.50 5.20
C ILE A 58 2.02 -6.24 5.96
N HIS A 59 1.97 -5.18 6.77
CA HIS A 59 0.78 -4.88 7.56
C HIS A 59 -0.42 -4.43 6.69
N PRO A 60 -0.29 -3.43 5.79
CA PRO A 60 -1.35 -3.07 4.85
C PRO A 60 -1.89 -4.23 4.00
N HIS A 61 -0.99 -5.06 3.44
CA HIS A 61 -1.40 -6.22 2.64
C HIS A 61 -2.11 -7.29 3.46
N TYR A 62 -1.59 -7.59 4.66
CA TYR A 62 -2.23 -8.52 5.58
C TYR A 62 -3.62 -8.03 5.97
N TYR A 63 -3.74 -6.75 6.34
CA TYR A 63 -5.03 -6.17 6.71
C TYR A 63 -6.03 -6.27 5.55
N SER A 64 -5.60 -5.98 4.32
CA SER A 64 -6.44 -6.04 3.14
C SER A 64 -6.94 -7.47 2.89
N TRP A 65 -6.03 -8.45 2.89
CA TRP A 65 -6.38 -9.87 2.78
C TRP A 65 -7.37 -10.30 3.86
N TRP A 66 -7.11 -9.94 5.12
CA TRP A 66 -7.99 -10.26 6.24
C TRP A 66 -9.36 -9.58 6.12
N GLY A 67 -9.40 -8.34 5.65
CA GLY A 67 -10.64 -7.61 5.36
C GLY A 67 -11.50 -8.35 4.35
N TYR A 68 -10.92 -8.78 3.23
CA TYR A 68 -11.63 -9.58 2.23
C TYR A 68 -12.15 -10.89 2.77
N LEU A 69 -11.34 -11.64 3.52
CA LEU A 69 -11.80 -12.87 4.16
C LEU A 69 -13.04 -12.63 5.01
N ASN A 70 -13.06 -11.57 5.82
CA ASN A 70 -14.23 -11.25 6.64
C ASN A 70 -15.43 -10.84 5.80
N TYR A 71 -15.25 -10.06 4.73
CA TYR A 71 -16.36 -9.67 3.86
C TYR A 71 -17.04 -10.87 3.21
N PHE A 72 -16.27 -11.87 2.78
CA PHE A 72 -16.83 -13.12 2.23
C PHE A 72 -17.40 -14.04 3.31
N ASN A 73 -16.74 -14.16 4.47
CA ASN A 73 -17.22 -15.02 5.57
C ASN A 73 -18.55 -14.52 6.14
N ASP A 74 -18.73 -13.21 6.23
CA ASP A 74 -19.89 -12.58 6.86
C ASP A 74 -20.97 -12.13 5.86
N ASP A 75 -20.76 -12.33 4.55
CA ASP A 75 -21.58 -11.76 3.47
C ASP A 75 -21.83 -10.24 3.64
N PHE A 76 -20.79 -9.52 4.07
CA PHE A 76 -20.86 -8.08 4.40
C PHE A 76 -19.96 -7.27 3.47
N TYR A 77 -20.55 -6.53 2.53
CA TYR A 77 -19.80 -5.88 1.44
C TYR A 77 -19.82 -4.35 1.46
N SER A 78 -20.34 -3.71 2.51
CA SER A 78 -20.56 -2.25 2.52
C SER A 78 -19.27 -1.43 2.35
N GLN A 79 -18.12 -1.97 2.73
CA GLN A 79 -16.82 -1.32 2.63
C GLN A 79 -15.89 -2.00 1.60
N PHE A 80 -16.43 -2.95 0.83
CA PHE A 80 -15.65 -3.78 -0.09
C PHE A 80 -14.97 -2.94 -1.19
N VAL A 81 -15.72 -2.00 -1.78
CA VAL A 81 -15.21 -1.16 -2.89
C VAL A 81 -14.14 -0.19 -2.39
N HIS A 82 -14.32 0.38 -1.20
CA HIS A 82 -13.31 1.21 -0.53
C HIS A 82 -12.02 0.42 -0.33
N GLN A 83 -12.12 -0.79 0.26
CA GLN A 83 -10.98 -1.67 0.45
C GLN A 83 -10.32 -2.08 -0.87
N LEU A 84 -11.10 -2.27 -1.94
CA LEU A 84 -10.59 -2.56 -3.29
C LEU A 84 -9.75 -1.43 -3.87
N PHE A 85 -10.20 -0.19 -3.72
CA PHE A 85 -9.41 0.96 -4.15
C PHE A 85 -8.04 0.98 -3.47
N PHE A 86 -8.00 0.89 -2.13
CA PHE A 86 -6.75 0.88 -1.38
C PHE A 86 -5.88 -0.33 -1.72
N THR A 87 -6.45 -1.54 -1.78
CA THR A 87 -5.68 -2.76 -2.09
C THR A 87 -5.05 -2.71 -3.48
N VAL A 88 -5.80 -2.28 -4.50
CA VAL A 88 -5.27 -2.22 -5.87
C VAL A 88 -4.16 -1.17 -5.98
N THR A 89 -4.36 0.01 -5.40
CA THR A 89 -3.35 1.07 -5.43
C THR A 89 -2.12 0.69 -4.61
N GLU A 90 -2.27 0.05 -3.46
CA GLU A 90 -1.19 -0.53 -2.66
C GLU A 90 -0.40 -1.57 -3.46
N LEU A 91 -1.07 -2.54 -4.09
CA LEU A 91 -0.41 -3.55 -4.92
C LEU A 91 0.40 -2.92 -6.07
N ILE A 92 -0.13 -1.88 -6.71
CA ILE A 92 0.61 -1.14 -7.75
C ILE A 92 1.87 -0.50 -7.16
N SER A 93 1.75 0.17 -6.01
CA SER A 93 2.88 0.78 -5.29
C SER A 93 3.93 -0.28 -4.95
N SER A 94 3.55 -1.39 -4.32
CA SER A 94 4.48 -2.45 -3.94
C SER A 94 5.14 -3.12 -5.16
N VAL A 95 4.44 -3.33 -6.27
CA VAL A 95 5.05 -3.84 -7.52
C VAL A 95 6.13 -2.89 -8.04
N ILE A 96 5.90 -1.59 -7.97
CA ILE A 96 6.90 -0.58 -8.35
C ILE A 96 8.12 -0.68 -7.40
N VAL A 97 7.89 -0.78 -6.09
CA VAL A 97 8.95 -0.88 -5.07
C VAL A 97 9.75 -2.19 -5.21
N VAL A 98 9.11 -3.31 -5.52
CA VAL A 98 9.79 -4.58 -5.84
C VAL A 98 10.76 -4.38 -7.00
N ARG A 99 10.36 -3.67 -8.07
CA ARG A 99 11.28 -3.35 -9.18
C ARG A 99 12.42 -2.42 -8.74
N MET A 100 12.16 -1.52 -7.81
CA MET A 100 13.19 -0.65 -7.21
C MET A 100 14.13 -1.41 -6.25
N CYS A 101 13.86 -2.66 -5.87
CA CYS A 101 14.76 -3.41 -4.98
C CYS A 101 16.07 -3.83 -5.64
N SER A 102 16.14 -3.90 -6.97
CA SER A 102 17.39 -4.21 -7.66
C SER A 102 18.30 -2.97 -7.77
N SER A 103 19.55 -3.09 -7.30
CA SER A 103 20.59 -2.06 -7.45
C SER A 103 20.99 -1.83 -8.91
N ASN A 104 20.88 -2.87 -9.74
CA ASN A 104 21.19 -2.81 -11.17
C ASN A 104 20.20 -1.91 -11.93
N ASN A 105 18.99 -1.76 -11.40
CA ASN A 105 18.00 -0.85 -11.94
C ASN A 105 18.16 0.53 -11.30
N SER A 106 18.41 1.55 -12.13
CA SER A 106 18.30 2.94 -11.72
C SER A 106 16.84 3.26 -11.40
N ILE A 107 16.60 3.97 -10.30
CA ILE A 107 15.25 4.44 -9.96
C ILE A 107 14.83 5.49 -11.01
N THR A 108 13.78 5.19 -11.76
CA THR A 108 13.28 6.09 -12.80
C THR A 108 12.29 7.13 -12.24
N PRO A 109 12.14 8.30 -12.88
CA PRO A 109 11.19 9.31 -12.44
C PRO A 109 9.75 8.80 -12.42
N HIS A 110 9.35 7.96 -13.38
CA HIS A 110 7.99 7.42 -13.45
C HIS A 110 7.67 6.49 -12.27
N GLN A 111 8.62 5.65 -11.87
CA GLN A 111 8.46 4.80 -10.69
C GLN A 111 8.35 5.66 -9.42
N LEU A 112 9.18 6.70 -9.30
CA LEU A 112 9.11 7.63 -8.16
C LEU A 112 7.76 8.35 -8.12
N ILE A 113 7.32 8.95 -9.24
CA ILE A 113 6.04 9.66 -9.34
C ILE A 113 4.88 8.72 -8.99
N GLY A 114 4.88 7.49 -9.49
CA GLY A 114 3.83 6.50 -9.21
C GLY A 114 3.70 6.20 -7.71
N VAL A 115 4.81 5.88 -7.05
CA VAL A 115 4.83 5.62 -5.60
C VAL A 115 4.38 6.88 -4.84
N LEU A 116 4.93 8.05 -5.16
CA LEU A 116 4.56 9.29 -4.48
C LEU A 116 3.08 9.62 -4.63
N SER A 117 2.53 9.54 -5.84
CA SER A 117 1.11 9.85 -6.08
C SER A 117 0.18 8.94 -5.29
N ILE A 118 0.45 7.63 -5.26
CA ILE A 118 -0.40 6.66 -4.54
C ILE A 118 -0.39 6.96 -3.03
N ASN A 119 0.79 7.07 -2.43
CA ASN A 119 0.94 7.24 -0.98
C ASN A 119 0.43 8.62 -0.51
N ILE A 120 0.58 9.67 -1.34
CA ILE A 120 -0.04 10.98 -1.05
C ILE A 120 -1.57 10.84 -1.05
N VAL A 121 -2.14 10.12 -2.02
CA VAL A 121 -3.59 9.91 -2.10
C VAL A 121 -4.09 9.08 -0.92
N HIS A 122 -3.37 8.07 -0.48
CA HIS A 122 -3.72 7.28 0.71
C HIS A 122 -3.80 8.15 1.96
N ILE A 123 -2.79 9.00 2.19
CA ILE A 123 -2.79 9.95 3.32
C ILE A 123 -3.97 10.94 3.21
N LEU A 124 -4.21 11.50 2.02
CA LEU A 124 -5.28 12.49 1.83
C LEU A 124 -6.67 11.88 2.02
N ILE A 125 -6.93 10.73 1.40
CA ILE A 125 -8.23 10.07 1.47
C ILE A 125 -8.45 9.46 2.85
N GLY A 126 -7.48 8.72 3.38
CA GLY A 126 -7.57 8.17 4.74
C GLY A 126 -7.79 9.29 5.77
N GLY A 127 -7.09 10.42 5.56
CA GLY A 127 -7.25 11.65 6.31
C GLY A 127 -8.68 12.20 6.36
N LEU A 128 -9.38 12.21 5.21
CA LEU A 128 -10.74 12.72 5.08
C LEU A 128 -11.79 11.83 5.74
N ASP A 129 -11.60 10.52 5.76
CA ASP A 129 -12.60 9.59 6.30
C ASP A 129 -12.66 9.65 7.82
N GLN A 130 -11.61 9.15 8.48
CA GLN A 130 -11.61 8.96 9.94
C GLN A 130 -10.21 9.03 10.56
N PHE A 131 -9.16 9.00 9.75
CA PHE A 131 -7.79 8.86 10.21
C PHE A 131 -7.38 10.01 11.13
N PHE A 132 -7.51 11.25 10.67
CA PHE A 132 -7.05 12.40 11.46
C PHE A 132 -7.89 12.56 12.73
N LYS A 133 -9.21 12.35 12.64
CA LYS A 133 -10.10 12.39 13.81
C LYS A 133 -9.69 11.35 14.87
N GLN A 134 -9.49 10.11 14.47
CA GLN A 134 -9.19 9.04 15.42
C GLN A 134 -7.75 9.10 15.95
N LEU A 135 -6.78 9.54 15.13
CA LEU A 135 -5.37 9.54 15.51
C LEU A 135 -4.90 10.86 16.13
N LEU A 136 -5.17 12.01 15.49
CA LEU A 136 -4.70 13.32 15.97
C LEU A 136 -5.57 13.85 17.12
N PHE A 137 -6.89 13.68 17.01
CA PHE A 137 -7.82 14.14 18.06
C PHE A 137 -8.06 13.09 19.15
N MET A 138 -7.41 11.91 19.05
CA MET A 138 -7.49 10.83 20.04
C MET A 138 -8.92 10.30 20.32
N ASP A 139 -9.86 10.55 19.40
CA ASP A 139 -11.26 10.14 19.51
C ASP A 139 -11.49 8.64 19.24
N GLY A 140 -10.46 7.91 18.76
CA GLY A 140 -10.57 6.50 18.38
C GLY A 140 -10.25 5.52 19.52
N GLN A 141 -10.88 4.34 19.48
CA GLN A 141 -10.47 3.22 20.34
C GLN A 141 -9.02 2.81 20.04
N THR A 142 -8.34 2.19 21.00
CA THR A 142 -6.91 1.80 20.86
C THR A 142 -6.65 0.96 19.61
N PHE A 143 -7.51 -0.01 19.29
CA PHE A 143 -7.38 -0.80 18.06
C PHE A 143 -7.47 0.05 16.78
N GLN A 144 -8.41 1.00 16.72
CA GLN A 144 -8.56 1.90 15.57
C GLN A 144 -7.32 2.78 15.37
N ARG A 145 -6.75 3.29 16.48
CA ARG A 145 -5.51 4.08 16.46
C ARG A 145 -4.32 3.27 15.96
N MET A 146 -4.13 2.05 16.48
CA MET A 146 -3.02 1.18 16.08
C MET A 146 -3.13 0.77 14.61
N ARG A 147 -4.34 0.44 14.14
CA ARG A 147 -4.62 0.18 12.73
C ARG A 147 -4.26 1.38 11.86
N ASN A 148 -4.72 2.57 12.24
CA ASN A 148 -4.46 3.79 11.48
C ASN A 148 -2.94 4.05 11.39
N LEU A 149 -2.20 3.94 12.50
CA LEU A 149 -0.73 4.03 12.48
C LEU A 149 -0.09 3.02 11.53
N GLY A 150 -0.61 1.80 11.51
CA GLY A 150 -0.17 0.73 10.62
C GLY A 150 -0.36 1.01 9.12
N PHE A 151 -1.16 2.01 8.75
CA PHE A 151 -1.28 2.48 7.36
C PHE A 151 -0.42 3.71 7.06
N ILE A 152 -0.47 4.72 7.93
CA ILE A 152 0.24 5.98 7.63
C ILE A 152 1.75 5.88 7.77
N ILE A 153 2.25 5.03 8.66
CA ILE A 153 3.70 4.84 8.78
C ILE A 153 4.27 4.33 7.45
N PRO A 154 3.78 3.22 6.86
CA PRO A 154 4.16 2.81 5.51
C PRO A 154 4.08 3.95 4.48
N ASP A 155 2.96 4.67 4.40
CA ASP A 155 2.76 5.74 3.42
C ASP A 155 3.84 6.84 3.50
N LEU A 156 4.15 7.29 4.71
CA LEU A 156 5.16 8.33 4.94
C LEU A 156 6.55 7.85 4.53
N PHE A 157 6.90 6.61 4.85
CA PHE A 157 8.19 6.05 4.46
C PHE A 157 8.29 5.84 2.95
N HIS A 158 7.21 5.44 2.29
CA HIS A 158 7.12 5.33 0.83
C HIS A 158 7.23 6.68 0.11
N ILE A 159 6.96 7.80 0.80
CA ILE A 159 7.27 9.12 0.28
C ILE A 159 8.76 9.46 0.49
N ILE A 160 9.25 9.30 1.71
CA ILE A 160 10.57 9.79 2.11
C ILE A 160 11.72 8.97 1.49
N ILE A 161 11.68 7.65 1.60
CA ILE A 161 12.81 6.78 1.24
C ILE A 161 13.07 6.78 -0.28
N PRO A 162 12.06 6.66 -1.16
CA PRO A 162 12.29 6.73 -2.61
C PRO A 162 12.85 8.08 -3.05
N ILE A 163 12.41 9.19 -2.44
CA ILE A 163 12.98 10.52 -2.71
C ILE A 163 14.47 10.56 -2.35
N LEU A 164 14.83 10.09 -1.15
CA LEU A 164 16.23 10.06 -0.70
C LEU A 164 17.09 9.15 -1.58
N ALA A 165 16.59 7.97 -1.92
CA ALA A 165 17.29 7.02 -2.78
C ALA A 165 17.49 7.57 -4.21
N TYR A 166 16.47 8.19 -4.77
CA TYR A 166 16.52 8.81 -6.09
C TYR A 166 17.48 10.01 -6.13
N LYS A 167 17.40 10.89 -5.12
CA LYS A 167 18.33 12.02 -4.96
C LYS A 167 19.78 11.55 -4.90
N LYS A 168 20.06 10.51 -4.09
CA LYS A 168 21.40 9.92 -3.96
C LYS A 168 21.88 9.34 -5.29
N SER A 169 21.02 8.63 -6.03
CA SER A 169 21.38 8.01 -7.30
C SER A 169 21.74 9.01 -8.40
N ARG A 170 21.18 10.23 -8.38
CA ARG A 170 21.42 11.27 -9.40
C ARG A 170 22.33 12.41 -8.91
N SER A 171 22.82 12.34 -7.67
CA SER A 171 23.60 13.40 -7.01
C SER A 171 22.95 14.80 -7.11
N LEU A 172 21.62 14.86 -6.97
CA LEU A 172 20.83 16.08 -7.17
C LEU A 172 20.71 16.91 -5.88
N THR A 173 20.62 18.23 -6.03
CA THR A 173 20.16 19.14 -4.96
C THR A 173 18.64 19.06 -4.81
N CYS A 174 18.08 19.31 -3.62
CA CYS A 174 16.62 19.23 -3.38
C CYS A 174 15.79 20.07 -4.37
N CYS A 175 16.27 21.25 -4.76
CA CYS A 175 15.57 22.13 -5.70
C CYS A 175 15.50 21.62 -7.14
N LYS A 176 16.24 20.54 -7.49
CA LYS A 176 16.27 19.92 -8.82
C LYS A 176 15.81 18.46 -8.80
N LEU A 177 15.01 18.07 -7.79
CA LEU A 177 14.55 16.69 -7.63
C LEU A 177 13.71 16.23 -8.82
N LEU A 178 12.75 17.05 -9.24
CA LEU A 178 11.87 16.80 -10.38
C LEU A 178 11.96 17.94 -11.38
N THR A 179 11.95 17.62 -12.66
CA THR A 179 11.77 18.59 -13.73
C THR A 179 10.36 19.17 -13.70
N ARG A 180 10.15 20.34 -14.32
CA ARG A 180 8.82 20.96 -14.41
C ARG A 180 7.76 20.00 -14.98
N LYS A 181 8.11 19.20 -15.99
CA LYS A 181 7.20 18.21 -16.61
C LYS A 181 6.85 17.09 -15.62
N GLU A 182 7.83 16.58 -14.89
CA GLU A 182 7.63 15.54 -13.88
C GLU A 182 6.78 16.04 -12.71
N SER A 183 6.99 17.28 -12.24
CA SER A 183 6.16 17.90 -11.20
C SER A 183 4.72 18.09 -11.65
N ILE A 184 4.48 18.51 -12.90
CA ILE A 184 3.12 18.60 -13.46
C ILE A 184 2.49 17.20 -13.51
N CYS A 185 3.23 16.20 -13.98
CA CYS A 185 2.75 14.81 -14.04
C CYS A 185 2.38 14.27 -12.67
N LEU A 186 3.23 14.46 -11.66
CA LEU A 186 2.95 14.12 -10.26
C LEU A 186 1.65 14.76 -9.78
N THR A 187 1.51 16.08 -9.95
CA THR A 187 0.31 16.80 -9.52
C THR A 187 -0.94 16.30 -10.24
N CYS A 188 -0.89 16.15 -11.56
CA CYS A 188 -2.02 15.65 -12.35
C CYS A 188 -2.43 14.24 -11.95
N LEU A 189 -1.47 13.32 -11.77
CA LEU A 189 -1.74 11.94 -11.38
C LEU A 189 -2.34 11.87 -9.96
N THR A 190 -1.77 12.61 -9.01
CA THR A 190 -2.29 12.69 -7.64
C THR A 190 -3.71 13.24 -7.62
N ILE A 191 -4.02 14.30 -8.38
CA ILE A 191 -5.37 14.86 -8.48
C ILE A 191 -6.34 13.84 -9.09
N ALA A 192 -5.95 13.18 -10.18
CA ALA A 192 -6.81 12.20 -10.85
C ALA A 192 -7.14 11.02 -9.92
N LEU A 193 -6.13 10.46 -9.25
CA LEU A 193 -6.30 9.37 -8.28
C LEU A 193 -7.12 9.81 -7.06
N PHE A 194 -6.92 11.03 -6.57
CA PHE A 194 -7.70 11.58 -5.47
C PHE A 194 -9.18 11.73 -5.84
N LEU A 195 -9.47 12.28 -7.02
CA LEU A 195 -10.85 12.43 -7.50
C LEU A 195 -11.52 11.06 -7.69
N LEU A 196 -10.79 10.09 -8.24
CA LEU A 196 -11.27 8.71 -8.38
C LEU A 196 -11.59 8.10 -7.01
N GLY A 197 -10.65 8.14 -6.08
CA GLY A 197 -10.87 7.60 -4.74
C GLY A 197 -12.03 8.32 -4.04
N LYS A 198 -12.08 9.65 -4.07
CA LYS A 198 -13.21 10.41 -3.51
C LYS A 198 -14.57 10.04 -4.13
N SER A 199 -14.61 9.70 -5.42
CA SER A 199 -15.85 9.27 -6.08
C SER A 199 -16.32 7.89 -5.63
N ILE A 200 -15.36 6.99 -5.32
CA ILE A 200 -15.62 5.65 -4.78
C ILE A 200 -16.04 5.71 -3.31
N LEU A 201 -15.59 6.75 -2.59
CA LEU A 201 -15.80 6.92 -1.15
C LEU A 201 -17.11 7.62 -0.76
N LYS A 202 -17.93 8.03 -1.72
CA LYS A 202 -19.28 8.58 -1.48
C LYS A 202 -20.31 7.46 -1.35
#